data_AF-A0A5K3EK71-F1
#
_entry.id   AF-A0A5K3EK71-F1
#
_cell.length_a   1.000
_cell.length_b   1.000
_cell.length_c   1.000
_cell.angle_alpha   90.00
_cell.angle_beta   90.00
_cell.angle_gamma   90.00
#
_symmetry.space_group_name_H-M   'P 1'
#
loop_
_entity.id
_entity.type
_entity.pdbx_description
1 polymer ?
#
loop_
_entity_poly.entity_id
_entity_poly.type
_entity_poly.pdbx_seq_one_letter_code
_entity_poly.pdbx_strand_id
1 'polypeptide(L)'
;MVSAIFLHPSQSNLFYILDKASEVGSKRSPPVSGDDSSQHATSDAKRVRRSADDEDYRHDSDTGSNHAPVAAARESSGRPFFMSKSLDTDDPVRLKAREMIKNALESTPPPPGAFEAEYLATQIENSIFGLFKTTDPKYKHRVRTRVMNLRDSNNPNLRLNVFMGHVRPERLASMTSEEMASKDMKELRDKYNKETIDDHQMAVTTGTESDILKCGKCKMNKVTYNQVQTRSADEPMTTFAYCNNCGHRWKFC
;
A
#
# COMPACT_ATOMS: atom_id res chain seq x y z
N MET A 1 -62.92 -25.08 -30.09
CA MET A 1 -62.74 -24.17 -28.96
C MET A 1 -61.33 -24.38 -28.40
N VAL A 2 -60.53 -23.30 -28.42
CA VAL A 2 -59.37 -22.91 -27.58
C VAL A 2 -58.88 -23.98 -26.56
N SER A 3 -57.59 -24.31 -26.38
CA SER A 3 -56.41 -23.44 -26.24
C SER A 3 -55.09 -24.21 -26.40
N ALA A 4 -54.06 -23.48 -26.85
CA ALA A 4 -52.67 -23.89 -26.94
C ALA A 4 -51.97 -23.95 -25.57
N ILE A 5 -51.03 -24.89 -25.40
CA ILE A 5 -49.94 -24.79 -24.41
C ILE A 5 -48.63 -25.10 -25.13
N PHE A 6 -47.78 -24.06 -25.15
CA PHE A 6 -46.45 -24.02 -25.74
C PHE A 6 -45.45 -24.86 -24.95
N LEU A 7 -44.61 -25.59 -25.70
CA LEU A 7 -43.33 -26.13 -25.27
C LEU A 7 -42.33 -24.99 -24.99
N HIS A 8 -41.55 -25.06 -23.91
CA HIS A 8 -40.09 -25.25 -24.00
C HIS A 8 -39.43 -25.50 -22.62
N PRO A 9 -38.29 -26.22 -22.58
CA PRO A 9 -37.62 -26.67 -21.36
C PRO A 9 -36.37 -25.84 -20.99
N SER A 10 -36.07 -25.88 -19.68
CA SER A 10 -34.78 -26.13 -19.02
C SER A 10 -33.46 -25.54 -19.57
N GLN A 11 -32.85 -24.71 -18.72
CA GLN A 11 -31.44 -24.64 -18.32
C GLN A 11 -30.32 -24.73 -19.39
N SER A 12 -29.62 -23.61 -19.59
CA SER A 12 -28.13 -23.52 -19.59
C SER A 12 -27.72 -22.16 -20.14
N ASN A 13 -27.27 -21.24 -19.29
CA ASN A 13 -26.47 -20.08 -19.71
C ASN A 13 -25.94 -19.35 -18.48
N LEU A 14 -24.68 -19.61 -18.10
CA LEU A 14 -23.75 -18.59 -17.59
C LEU A 14 -22.32 -19.17 -17.52
N PHE A 15 -21.82 -19.63 -18.66
CA PHE A 15 -20.41 -19.89 -18.90
C PHE A 15 -20.15 -19.44 -20.32
N TYR A 16 -19.63 -18.23 -20.50
CA TYR A 16 -18.83 -17.77 -21.65
C TYR A 16 -18.57 -16.28 -21.42
N ILE A 17 -17.32 -15.92 -21.14
CA ILE A 17 -16.53 -14.92 -21.86
C ILE A 17 -15.13 -14.97 -21.24
N LEU A 18 -14.24 -15.69 -21.93
CA LEU A 18 -12.81 -15.48 -21.88
C LEU A 18 -12.30 -15.58 -23.33
N ASP A 19 -11.69 -14.47 -23.75
CA ASP A 19 -10.44 -14.39 -24.49
C ASP A 19 -10.42 -14.18 -26.03
N LYS A 20 -9.40 -13.39 -26.43
CA LYS A 20 -8.84 -13.06 -27.76
C LYS A 20 -9.46 -11.89 -28.56
N ALA A 21 -8.72 -10.97 -29.20
CA ALA A 21 -7.29 -10.89 -29.52
C ALA A 21 -6.82 -9.43 -29.72
N SER A 22 -5.50 -9.26 -29.54
CA SER A 22 -4.66 -8.17 -30.03
C SER A 22 -4.57 -8.15 -31.56
N GLU A 23 -4.58 -6.96 -32.17
CA GLU A 23 -3.73 -6.53 -33.29
C GLU A 23 -4.11 -5.10 -33.71
N VAL A 24 -3.21 -4.11 -33.55
CA VAL A 24 -2.83 -3.09 -34.55
C VAL A 24 -1.58 -2.39 -34.03
N GLY A 25 -0.47 -2.58 -34.73
CA GLY A 25 0.73 -1.77 -34.55
C GLY A 25 0.61 -0.42 -35.24
N SER A 26 1.16 0.63 -34.64
CA SER A 26 1.60 1.81 -35.38
C SER A 26 2.80 2.43 -34.69
N LYS A 27 3.91 2.50 -35.44
CA LYS A 27 5.18 3.11 -35.06
C LYS A 27 5.12 4.63 -35.34
N ARG A 28 5.59 5.47 -34.40
CA ARG A 28 6.63 6.52 -34.58
C ARG A 28 6.65 7.55 -33.42
N SER A 29 7.79 7.56 -32.74
CA SER A 29 8.66 8.66 -32.23
C SER A 29 8.12 9.90 -31.47
N PRO A 30 8.93 10.47 -30.54
CA PRO A 30 8.48 11.44 -29.53
C PRO A 30 8.71 12.91 -29.92
N PRO A 31 7.94 13.88 -29.37
CA PRO A 31 8.36 15.28 -29.26
C PRO A 31 8.77 15.59 -27.81
N VAL A 32 10.03 15.97 -27.57
CA VAL A 32 10.52 17.37 -27.47
C VAL A 32 10.09 18.06 -26.16
N SER A 33 11.13 18.32 -25.38
CA SER A 33 11.24 19.27 -24.27
C SER A 33 10.68 20.65 -24.61
N GLY A 34 9.79 21.16 -23.75
CA GLY A 34 9.32 22.54 -23.76
C GLY A 34 9.32 23.05 -22.33
N ASP A 35 10.17 24.05 -22.11
CA ASP A 35 10.41 24.74 -20.86
C ASP A 35 9.25 25.72 -20.59
N ASP A 36 8.75 25.81 -19.36
CA ASP A 36 8.29 27.08 -18.82
C ASP A 36 8.47 27.12 -17.30
N SER A 37 9.12 28.17 -16.84
CA SER A 37 9.37 28.50 -15.44
C SER A 37 8.73 29.85 -15.16
N SER A 38 7.87 29.95 -14.15
CA SER A 38 7.97 31.02 -13.14
C SER A 38 6.95 30.84 -11.99
N GLN A 39 7.47 30.64 -10.77
CA GLN A 39 7.34 31.52 -9.58
C GLN A 39 6.03 31.32 -8.78
N HIS A 40 5.99 31.23 -7.44
CA HIS A 40 6.84 31.80 -6.40
C HIS A 40 6.67 31.02 -5.08
N ALA A 41 7.71 31.09 -4.24
CA ALA A 41 7.91 30.46 -2.94
C ALA A 41 6.91 30.86 -1.83
N THR A 42 6.77 30.00 -0.82
CA THR A 42 7.13 30.33 0.59
C THR A 42 7.54 29.06 1.36
N SER A 43 8.61 29.22 2.13
CA SER A 43 9.21 28.27 3.07
C SER A 43 8.54 28.36 4.44
N ASP A 44 8.30 27.24 5.12
CA ASP A 44 8.39 27.23 6.58
C ASP A 44 8.67 25.83 7.15
N ALA A 45 9.76 25.73 7.90
CA ALA A 45 10.21 24.55 8.61
C ALA A 45 9.91 24.74 10.11
N LYS A 46 9.12 23.84 10.71
CA LYS A 46 8.93 23.78 12.17
C LYS A 46 8.74 22.33 12.59
N ARG A 47 9.80 21.67 13.04
CA ARG A 47 10.27 21.56 14.44
C ARG A 47 9.32 20.71 15.30
N VAL A 48 9.77 19.46 15.50
CA VAL A 48 9.34 18.51 16.53
C VAL A 48 9.35 19.19 17.91
N ARG A 49 8.23 19.10 18.63
CA ARG A 49 8.16 19.36 20.07
C ARG A 49 7.50 18.18 20.77
N ARG A 50 8.29 17.52 21.62
CA ARG A 50 7.82 16.70 22.73
C ARG A 50 7.36 17.65 23.83
N SER A 51 6.22 17.35 24.44
CA SER A 51 5.84 17.87 25.75
C SER A 51 5.21 16.72 26.52
N ALA A 52 5.95 16.26 27.52
CA ALA A 52 5.39 15.77 28.77
C ALA A 52 4.75 16.97 29.48
N ASP A 53 3.67 16.75 30.23
CA ASP A 53 3.44 17.36 31.53
C ASP A 53 2.32 16.58 32.26
N ASP A 54 2.70 16.08 33.43
CA ASP A 54 1.91 15.59 34.56
C ASP A 54 1.06 16.72 35.18
N GLU A 55 -0.04 16.35 35.87
CA GLU A 55 -0.71 17.02 37.02
C GLU A 55 -2.00 16.17 37.28
N ASP A 56 -2.07 15.22 38.22
CA ASP A 56 -2.11 15.24 39.70
C ASP A 56 -3.53 15.37 40.34
N TYR A 57 -3.72 14.57 41.41
CA TYR A 57 -4.74 14.49 42.45
C TYR A 57 -6.15 13.92 42.14
N ARG A 58 -6.46 12.72 42.69
CA ARG A 58 -6.95 12.59 44.08
C ARG A 58 -6.98 11.15 44.60
N HIS A 59 -6.53 11.08 45.84
CA HIS A 59 -6.42 9.97 46.78
C HIS A 59 -7.79 9.63 47.39
N ASP A 60 -8.15 8.35 47.43
CA ASP A 60 -8.99 7.83 48.51
C ASP A 60 -8.48 6.44 48.89
N SER A 61 -8.14 6.32 50.16
CA SER A 61 -7.55 5.15 50.80
C SER A 61 -8.64 4.39 51.52
N ASP A 62 -8.81 3.11 51.22
CA ASP A 62 -9.37 2.18 52.21
C ASP A 62 -8.58 0.88 52.30
N THR A 63 -7.86 0.83 53.41
CA THR A 63 -7.41 -0.26 54.27
C THR A 63 -7.78 -1.71 53.95
N GLY A 64 -6.75 -2.53 53.74
CA GLY A 64 -6.43 -3.68 54.61
C GLY A 64 -7.16 -5.01 54.39
N SER A 65 -6.48 -5.99 53.80
CA SER A 65 -5.88 -7.12 54.54
C SER A 65 -5.29 -8.18 53.61
N ASN A 66 -4.09 -8.62 53.95
CA ASN A 66 -3.37 -9.73 53.32
C ASN A 66 -3.90 -11.07 53.84
N HIS A 67 -4.22 -12.00 52.94
CA HIS A 67 -3.91 -13.42 53.17
C HIS A 67 -3.88 -14.21 51.86
N ALA A 68 -2.75 -14.84 51.58
CA ALA A 68 -2.62 -16.01 50.72
C ALA A 68 -1.95 -17.12 51.56
N PRO A 69 -1.83 -18.37 51.10
CA PRO A 69 -2.65 -19.13 50.15
C PRO A 69 -3.23 -20.40 50.83
N VAL A 70 -4.34 -20.96 50.33
CA VAL A 70 -4.69 -22.35 50.64
C VAL A 70 -5.09 -23.06 49.36
N ALA A 71 -4.29 -24.07 49.02
CA ALA A 71 -4.54 -25.02 47.96
C ALA A 71 -5.80 -25.85 48.27
N ALA A 72 -6.74 -25.87 47.34
CA ALA A 72 -7.76 -26.91 47.27
C ALA A 72 -8.04 -27.21 45.80
N ALA A 73 -7.49 -28.34 45.34
CA ALA A 73 -7.88 -28.96 44.09
C ALA A 73 -9.38 -29.29 44.14
N ARG A 74 -10.13 -28.86 43.12
CA ARG A 74 -11.42 -29.46 42.77
C ARG A 74 -11.56 -29.57 41.26
N GLU A 75 -11.87 -30.80 40.86
CA GLU A 75 -12.09 -31.30 39.52
C GLU A 75 -13.23 -30.63 38.75
N SER A 76 -13.12 -30.86 37.44
CA SER A 76 -14.00 -30.51 36.34
C SER A 76 -15.48 -30.35 36.64
N SER A 77 -16.03 -29.23 36.21
CA SER A 77 -17.38 -29.16 35.66
C SER A 77 -17.34 -28.20 34.48
N GLY A 78 -17.74 -28.71 33.31
CA GLY A 78 -17.66 -28.03 32.04
C GLY A 78 -18.31 -26.66 32.11
N ARG A 79 -17.50 -25.61 31.93
CA ARG A 79 -18.05 -24.33 31.49
C ARG A 79 -18.55 -24.56 30.07
N PRO A 80 -19.84 -24.35 29.77
CA PRO A 80 -20.26 -24.28 28.39
C PRO A 80 -19.43 -23.17 27.75
N PHE A 81 -18.83 -23.49 26.61
CA PHE A 81 -18.09 -22.54 25.78
C PHE A 81 -19.10 -21.48 25.35
N PHE A 82 -19.32 -20.47 26.18
CA PHE A 82 -20.11 -19.29 25.84
C PHE A 82 -19.33 -18.61 24.71
N MET A 83 -19.65 -18.96 23.46
CA MET A 83 -19.25 -18.15 22.32
C MET A 83 -19.76 -16.75 22.62
N SER A 84 -18.83 -15.83 22.81
CA SER A 84 -19.11 -14.46 23.18
C SER A 84 -20.04 -13.86 22.13
N LYS A 85 -21.20 -13.36 22.57
CA LYS A 85 -22.15 -12.54 21.78
C LYS A 85 -21.49 -11.39 20.98
N SER A 86 -20.23 -11.06 21.26
CA SER A 86 -19.45 -10.04 20.57
C SER A 86 -19.05 -10.40 19.14
N LEU A 87 -19.20 -11.66 18.71
CA LEU A 87 -18.88 -12.07 17.34
C LEU A 87 -20.11 -12.15 16.43
N ASP A 88 -21.31 -12.16 16.98
CA ASP A 88 -22.54 -12.18 16.20
C ASP A 88 -22.91 -10.79 15.69
N THR A 89 -23.36 -10.71 14.45
CA THR A 89 -23.78 -9.47 13.78
C THR A 89 -25.07 -9.74 13.03
N ASP A 90 -26.05 -8.87 13.21
CA ASP A 90 -27.33 -8.94 12.48
C ASP A 90 -27.32 -8.04 11.22
N ASP A 91 -26.26 -7.24 11.01
CA ASP A 91 -26.17 -6.38 9.84
C ASP A 91 -25.98 -7.18 8.54
N PRO A 92 -26.88 -7.05 7.54
CA PRO A 92 -26.83 -7.83 6.30
C PRO A 92 -25.56 -7.56 5.48
N VAL A 93 -24.98 -6.36 5.56
CA VAL A 93 -23.75 -6.03 4.83
C VAL A 93 -22.55 -6.76 5.44
N ARG A 94 -22.46 -6.82 6.77
CA ARG A 94 -21.43 -7.58 7.49
C ARG A 94 -21.59 -9.08 7.30
N LEU A 95 -22.82 -9.61 7.34
CA LEU A 95 -23.09 -11.01 7.02
C LEU A 95 -22.64 -11.36 5.60
N LYS A 96 -22.95 -10.52 4.60
CA LYS A 96 -22.48 -10.73 3.23
C LYS A 96 -20.96 -10.65 3.10
N ALA A 97 -20.30 -9.79 3.90
CA ALA A 97 -18.84 -9.72 3.94
C ALA A 97 -18.23 -11.03 4.46
N ARG A 98 -18.78 -11.62 5.53
CA ARG A 98 -18.36 -12.93 6.05
C ARG A 98 -18.51 -14.02 4.99
N GLU A 99 -19.65 -14.06 4.32
CA GLU A 99 -19.90 -15.03 3.24
C GLU A 99 -18.87 -14.90 2.11
N MET A 100 -18.57 -13.68 1.66
CA MET A 100 -17.56 -13.47 0.62
C MET A 100 -16.16 -13.90 1.06
N ILE A 101 -15.78 -13.66 2.32
CA ILE A 101 -14.49 -14.08 2.88
C ILE A 101 -14.43 -15.60 3.01
N LYS A 102 -15.51 -16.24 3.50
CA LYS A 102 -15.62 -17.70 3.58
C LYS A 102 -15.42 -18.35 2.20
N ASN A 103 -16.16 -17.89 1.20
CA ASN A 103 -16.05 -18.39 -0.17
C ASN A 103 -14.64 -18.18 -0.76
N ALA A 104 -13.94 -17.11 -0.36
CA ALA A 104 -12.56 -16.89 -0.75
C ALA A 104 -11.59 -17.92 -0.13
N LEU A 105 -11.78 -18.25 1.14
CA LEU A 105 -11.01 -19.27 1.85
C LEU A 105 -11.27 -20.68 1.30
N GLU A 106 -12.50 -20.98 0.92
CA GLU A 106 -12.93 -22.28 0.39
C GLU A 106 -12.64 -22.47 -1.11
N SER A 107 -12.00 -21.50 -1.77
CA SER A 107 -11.67 -21.57 -3.20
C SER A 107 -10.77 -22.75 -3.60
N THR A 108 -10.12 -23.41 -2.64
CA THR A 108 -9.41 -24.69 -2.78
C THR A 108 -9.59 -25.43 -1.46
N PRO A 109 -9.64 -26.77 -1.47
CA PRO A 109 -9.79 -27.55 -0.25
C PRO A 109 -8.79 -27.13 0.84
N PRO A 110 -9.26 -26.91 2.08
CA PRO A 110 -8.39 -26.56 3.20
C PRO A 110 -7.50 -27.75 3.60
N PRO A 111 -6.31 -27.49 4.16
CA PRO A 111 -5.45 -28.55 4.67
C PRO A 111 -6.10 -29.28 5.86
N PRO A 112 -5.82 -30.57 6.07
CA PRO A 112 -6.24 -31.29 7.27
C PRO A 112 -5.69 -30.62 8.54
N GLY A 113 -6.55 -30.42 9.55
CA GLY A 113 -6.17 -29.81 10.83
C GLY A 113 -6.07 -28.28 10.84
N ALA A 114 -6.45 -27.62 9.75
CA ALA A 114 -6.57 -26.16 9.70
C ALA A 114 -7.82 -25.64 10.45
N PHE A 115 -7.83 -24.33 10.75
CA PHE A 115 -9.02 -23.67 11.29
C PHE A 115 -10.18 -23.69 10.29
N GLU A 116 -11.42 -23.78 10.81
CA GLU A 116 -12.61 -23.71 9.99
C GLU A 116 -12.72 -22.36 9.28
N ALA A 117 -13.08 -22.40 7.99
CA ALA A 117 -13.21 -21.19 7.16
C ALA A 117 -14.26 -20.21 7.70
N GLU A 118 -15.34 -20.74 8.29
CA GLU A 118 -16.42 -19.95 8.88
C GLU A 118 -15.98 -19.16 10.12
N TYR A 119 -15.21 -19.81 10.99
CA TYR A 119 -14.59 -19.17 12.15
C TYR A 119 -13.62 -18.06 11.71
N LEU A 120 -12.74 -18.35 10.76
CA LEU A 120 -11.79 -17.37 10.23
C LEU A 120 -12.48 -16.19 9.56
N ALA A 121 -13.51 -16.44 8.75
CA ALA A 121 -14.27 -15.38 8.08
C ALA A 121 -14.92 -14.43 9.08
N THR A 122 -15.49 -14.95 10.17
CA THR A 122 -16.05 -14.17 11.26
C THR A 122 -14.99 -13.32 11.95
N GLN A 123 -13.82 -13.90 12.27
CA GLN A 123 -12.73 -13.17 12.92
C GLN A 123 -12.12 -12.09 12.02
N ILE A 124 -11.92 -12.37 10.73
CA ILE A 124 -11.37 -11.42 9.76
C ILE A 124 -12.34 -10.27 9.58
N GLU A 125 -13.63 -10.54 9.39
CA GLU A 125 -14.65 -9.51 9.24
C GLU A 125 -14.73 -8.64 10.50
N ASN A 126 -14.79 -9.24 11.70
CA ASN A 126 -14.79 -8.49 12.96
C ASN A 126 -13.53 -7.64 13.13
N SER A 127 -12.37 -8.14 12.72
CA SER A 127 -11.12 -7.37 12.74
C SER A 127 -11.15 -6.18 11.79
N ILE A 128 -11.72 -6.35 10.57
CA ILE A 128 -11.91 -5.25 9.62
C ILE A 128 -12.91 -4.24 10.16
N PHE A 129 -14.04 -4.70 10.70
CA PHE A 129 -15.04 -3.83 11.29
C PHE A 129 -14.49 -3.09 12.52
N GLY A 130 -13.65 -3.72 13.34
CA GLY A 130 -12.99 -3.07 14.47
C GLY A 130 -12.11 -1.86 14.07
N LEU A 131 -11.55 -1.87 12.85
CA LEU A 131 -10.75 -0.75 12.33
C LEU A 131 -11.59 0.43 11.86
N PHE A 132 -12.75 0.18 11.24
CA PHE A 132 -13.58 1.25 10.66
C PHE A 132 -14.76 1.65 11.55
N LYS A 133 -15.29 0.72 12.34
CA LYS A 133 -16.49 0.80 13.21
C LYS A 133 -17.79 1.16 12.48
N THR A 134 -17.75 1.24 11.16
CA THR A 134 -18.87 1.60 10.27
C THR A 134 -18.81 0.77 8.99
N THR A 135 -19.94 0.62 8.30
CA THR A 135 -20.07 -0.10 7.02
C THR A 135 -19.88 0.82 5.80
N ASP A 136 -18.91 1.72 5.89
CA ASP A 136 -18.59 2.73 4.88
C ASP A 136 -17.97 2.13 3.60
N PRO A 137 -17.86 2.91 2.50
CA PRO A 137 -17.17 2.49 1.29
C PRO A 137 -15.73 2.00 1.55
N LYS A 138 -15.02 2.56 2.54
CA LYS A 138 -13.67 2.13 2.95
C LYS A 138 -13.67 0.72 3.54
N TYR A 139 -14.64 0.40 4.40
CA TYR A 139 -14.85 -0.95 4.94
C TYR A 139 -15.11 -1.94 3.80
N LYS A 140 -16.07 -1.62 2.91
CA LYS A 140 -16.42 -2.49 1.78
C LYS A 140 -15.23 -2.69 0.84
N HIS A 141 -14.43 -1.66 0.60
CA HIS A 141 -13.20 -1.77 -0.19
C HIS A 141 -12.20 -2.71 0.48
N ARG A 142 -11.95 -2.54 1.79
CA ARG A 142 -11.04 -3.44 2.54
C ARG A 142 -11.47 -4.90 2.44
N VAL A 143 -12.77 -5.20 2.62
CA VAL A 143 -13.31 -6.56 2.45
C VAL A 143 -13.03 -7.11 1.05
N ARG A 144 -13.36 -6.35 0.00
CA ARG A 144 -13.14 -6.79 -1.39
C ARG A 144 -11.67 -7.07 -1.68
N THR A 145 -10.78 -6.20 -1.20
CA THR A 145 -9.34 -6.40 -1.34
C THR A 145 -8.88 -7.68 -0.66
N ARG A 146 -9.38 -8.01 0.55
CA ARG A 146 -9.07 -9.30 1.21
C ARG A 146 -9.59 -10.49 0.45
N VAL A 147 -10.82 -10.43 -0.03
CA VAL A 147 -11.41 -11.47 -0.86
C VAL A 147 -10.57 -11.74 -2.11
N MET A 148 -10.11 -10.69 -2.80
CA MET A 148 -9.26 -10.84 -3.99
C MET A 148 -7.89 -11.45 -3.67
N ASN A 149 -7.22 -10.99 -2.61
CA ASN A 149 -5.90 -11.52 -2.23
C ASN A 149 -5.98 -12.97 -1.73
N LEU A 150 -7.04 -13.34 -1.00
CA LEU A 150 -7.24 -14.71 -0.53
C LEU A 150 -7.58 -15.70 -1.66
N ARG A 151 -8.14 -15.20 -2.77
CA ARG A 151 -8.46 -15.98 -3.98
C ARG A 151 -7.33 -15.99 -5.01
N ASP A 152 -6.22 -15.30 -4.75
CA ASP A 152 -5.15 -15.19 -5.73
C ASP A 152 -4.48 -16.55 -5.96
N SER A 153 -4.63 -17.07 -7.18
CA SER A 153 -4.03 -18.34 -7.60
C SER A 153 -2.51 -18.27 -7.67
N ASN A 154 -1.93 -17.06 -7.81
CA ASN A 154 -0.49 -16.86 -7.89
C ASN A 154 0.17 -16.84 -6.50
N ASN A 155 -0.62 -16.76 -5.42
CA ASN A 155 -0.12 -16.77 -4.05
C ASN A 155 -0.97 -17.65 -3.11
N PRO A 156 -0.99 -18.99 -3.32
CA PRO A 156 -1.75 -19.89 -2.46
C PRO A 156 -1.23 -19.93 -1.02
N ASN A 157 0.04 -19.55 -0.82
CA ASN A 157 0.71 -19.51 0.49
C ASN A 157 0.06 -18.53 1.45
N LEU A 158 -0.44 -17.37 0.97
CA LEU A 158 -1.11 -16.41 1.85
C LEU A 158 -2.32 -17.06 2.54
N ARG A 159 -3.16 -17.74 1.77
CA ARG A 159 -4.35 -18.42 2.29
C ARG A 159 -3.96 -19.56 3.23
N LEU A 160 -2.95 -20.36 2.87
CA LEU A 160 -2.44 -21.43 3.73
C LEU A 160 -1.94 -20.88 5.08
N ASN A 161 -1.21 -19.76 5.07
CA ASN A 161 -0.72 -19.10 6.26
C ASN A 161 -1.85 -18.54 7.14
N VAL A 162 -2.98 -18.12 6.55
CA VAL A 162 -4.18 -17.75 7.31
C VAL A 162 -4.84 -18.98 7.94
N PHE A 163 -4.96 -20.08 7.20
CA PHE A 163 -5.51 -21.35 7.70
C PHE A 163 -4.69 -21.99 8.83
N MET A 164 -3.37 -21.82 8.80
CA MET A 164 -2.46 -22.33 9.84
C MET A 164 -2.26 -21.32 10.98
N GLY A 165 -2.84 -20.11 10.89
CA GLY A 165 -2.72 -19.08 11.92
C GLY A 165 -1.40 -18.30 11.94
N HIS A 166 -0.50 -18.53 10.97
CA HIS A 166 0.72 -17.71 10.81
C HIS A 166 0.40 -16.25 10.50
N VAL A 167 -0.72 -16.00 9.80
CA VAL A 167 -1.27 -14.65 9.61
C VAL A 167 -2.55 -14.54 10.42
N ARG A 168 -2.48 -13.78 11.52
CA ARG A 168 -3.64 -13.52 12.39
C ARG A 168 -4.70 -12.66 11.67
N PRO A 169 -6.00 -12.84 11.97
CA PRO A 169 -7.09 -12.03 11.39
C PRO A 169 -6.89 -10.50 11.55
N GLU A 170 -6.35 -10.06 12.70
CA GLU A 170 -6.05 -8.64 12.98
C GLU A 170 -4.95 -8.08 12.06
N ARG A 171 -3.88 -8.87 11.84
CA ARG A 171 -2.80 -8.51 10.93
C ARG A 171 -3.30 -8.51 9.49
N LEU A 172 -4.08 -9.53 9.13
CA LEU A 172 -4.71 -9.60 7.82
C LEU A 172 -5.60 -8.36 7.61
N ALA A 173 -6.41 -7.94 8.57
CA ALA A 173 -7.28 -6.78 8.43
C ALA A 173 -6.51 -5.46 8.20
N SER A 174 -5.34 -5.29 8.83
CA SER A 174 -4.56 -4.04 8.80
C SER A 174 -3.57 -3.93 7.63
N MET A 175 -2.89 -5.01 7.23
CA MET A 175 -1.79 -5.00 6.25
C MET A 175 -2.15 -4.43 4.86
N THR A 176 -1.18 -3.95 4.09
CA THR A 176 -1.46 -3.43 2.74
C THR A 176 -1.61 -4.54 1.70
N SER A 177 -2.14 -4.21 0.51
CA SER A 177 -2.17 -5.15 -0.62
C SER A 177 -0.77 -5.53 -1.09
N GLU A 178 0.19 -4.60 -1.03
CA GLU A 178 1.57 -4.93 -1.39
C GLU A 178 2.19 -5.91 -0.39
N GLU A 179 1.91 -5.75 0.90
CA GLU A 179 2.41 -6.64 1.96
C GLU A 179 1.82 -8.06 1.90
N MET A 180 0.65 -8.25 1.29
CA MET A 180 0.01 -9.57 1.10
C MET A 180 0.48 -10.30 -0.17
N ALA A 181 1.21 -9.63 -1.05
CA ALA A 181 1.71 -10.26 -2.27
C ALA A 181 2.69 -11.41 -1.97
N SER A 182 2.95 -12.24 -2.98
CA SER A 182 3.97 -13.29 -2.85
C SER A 182 5.33 -12.67 -2.51
N LYS A 183 6.17 -13.44 -1.82
CA LYS A 183 7.51 -13.00 -1.40
C LYS A 183 8.33 -12.50 -2.61
N ASP A 184 8.31 -13.27 -3.70
CA ASP A 184 9.03 -12.93 -4.94
C ASP A 184 8.54 -11.62 -5.55
N MET A 185 7.22 -11.40 -5.60
CA MET A 185 6.65 -10.14 -6.13
C MET A 185 6.95 -8.95 -5.23
N LYS A 186 7.01 -9.16 -3.92
CA LYS A 186 7.41 -8.12 -2.97
C LYS A 186 8.88 -7.74 -3.17
N GLU A 187 9.76 -8.73 -3.21
CA GLU A 187 11.20 -8.53 -3.44
C GLU A 187 11.48 -7.86 -4.79
N LEU A 188 10.74 -8.24 -5.83
CA LEU A 188 10.87 -7.63 -7.15
C LEU A 188 10.46 -6.15 -7.13
N ARG A 189 9.35 -5.80 -6.46
CA ARG A 189 8.94 -4.39 -6.30
C ARG A 189 9.95 -3.61 -5.46
N ASP A 190 10.43 -4.18 -4.37
CA ASP A 190 11.42 -3.53 -3.50
C ASP A 190 12.72 -3.24 -4.27
N LYS A 191 13.14 -4.19 -5.13
CA LYS A 191 14.28 -4.02 -6.04
C LYS A 191 14.05 -2.87 -7.03
N TYR A 192 12.94 -2.89 -7.77
CA TYR A 192 12.66 -1.83 -8.76
C TYR A 192 12.45 -0.46 -8.13
N ASN A 193 11.79 -0.40 -6.97
CA ASN A 193 11.61 0.85 -6.23
C ASN A 193 12.97 1.40 -5.79
N LYS A 194 13.87 0.55 -5.31
CA LYS A 194 15.23 0.94 -4.97
C LYS A 194 15.99 1.45 -6.19
N GLU A 195 15.97 0.71 -7.30
CA GLU A 195 16.63 1.11 -8.55
C GLU A 195 16.08 2.45 -9.06
N THR A 196 14.76 2.64 -9.01
CA THR A 196 14.12 3.90 -9.43
C THR A 196 14.56 5.07 -8.55
N ILE A 197 14.64 4.87 -7.22
CA ILE A 197 15.12 5.90 -6.29
C ILE A 197 16.59 6.22 -6.56
N ASP A 198 17.42 5.20 -6.77
CA ASP A 198 18.84 5.35 -7.05
C ASP A 198 19.04 6.11 -8.37
N ASP A 199 18.35 5.71 -9.45
CA ASP A 199 18.41 6.37 -10.76
C ASP A 199 18.00 7.85 -10.69
N HIS A 200 16.93 8.17 -9.96
CA HIS A 200 16.49 9.56 -9.78
C HIS A 200 17.49 10.40 -8.97
N GLN A 201 18.20 9.81 -8.01
CA GLN A 201 19.24 10.50 -7.25
C GLN A 201 20.53 10.67 -8.06
N MET A 202 20.83 9.76 -8.99
CA MET A 202 22.02 9.79 -9.82
C MET A 202 21.92 10.74 -11.01
N ALA A 203 20.71 11.18 -11.38
CA ALA A 203 20.48 12.24 -12.37
C ALA A 203 20.89 13.62 -11.84
N VAL A 204 22.17 13.81 -11.53
CA VAL A 204 22.73 15.14 -11.27
C VAL A 204 22.81 15.85 -12.63
N THR A 205 22.01 16.89 -12.82
CA THR A 205 22.01 17.74 -14.03
C THR A 205 23.24 18.65 -14.09
N THR A 206 24.43 18.10 -13.85
CA THR A 206 25.66 18.80 -14.22
C THR A 206 25.64 18.90 -15.74
N GLY A 207 25.62 20.12 -16.27
CA GLY A 207 25.76 20.35 -17.72
C GLY A 207 27.02 19.65 -18.26
N THR A 208 27.16 19.59 -19.58
CA THR A 208 28.35 19.00 -20.21
C THR A 208 29.62 19.68 -19.68
N GLU A 209 30.45 18.92 -18.97
CA GLU A 209 31.73 19.42 -18.47
C GLU A 209 32.64 19.67 -19.67
N SER A 210 33.16 20.90 -19.81
CA SER A 210 34.09 21.25 -20.86
C SER A 210 35.48 21.52 -20.29
N ASP A 211 36.49 20.90 -20.90
CA ASP A 211 37.90 21.10 -20.51
C ASP A 211 38.49 22.39 -21.12
N ILE A 212 37.68 23.13 -21.87
CA ILE A 212 38.05 24.35 -22.60
C ILE A 212 38.25 25.52 -21.63
N LEU A 213 37.52 25.53 -20.51
CA LEU A 213 37.50 26.63 -19.56
C LEU A 213 38.12 26.23 -18.23
N LYS A 214 39.13 26.98 -17.79
CA LYS A 214 39.78 26.80 -16.49
C LYS A 214 39.22 27.79 -15.47
N CYS A 215 38.81 27.30 -14.30
CA CYS A 215 38.30 28.17 -13.23
C CYS A 215 39.41 29.07 -12.67
N GLY A 216 39.18 30.39 -12.61
CA GLY A 216 40.14 31.34 -12.04
C GLY A 216 40.38 31.21 -10.53
N LYS A 217 39.44 30.62 -9.77
CA LYS A 217 39.57 30.45 -8.31
C LYS A 217 40.29 29.16 -7.92
N CYS A 218 39.76 28.00 -8.31
CA CYS A 218 40.32 26.70 -7.92
C CYS A 218 41.24 26.08 -8.97
N LYS A 219 41.42 26.73 -10.14
CA LYS A 219 42.32 26.29 -11.23
C LYS A 219 42.00 24.91 -11.81
N MET A 220 40.78 24.42 -11.63
CA MET A 220 40.32 23.14 -12.19
C MET A 220 39.48 23.39 -13.45
N ASN A 221 39.49 22.42 -14.35
CA ASN A 221 38.79 22.49 -15.64
C ASN A 221 37.38 21.87 -15.59
N LYS A 222 36.84 21.62 -14.39
CA LYS A 222 35.45 21.17 -14.20
C LYS A 222 34.51 22.35 -14.32
N VAL A 223 34.31 22.84 -15.54
CA VAL A 223 33.49 24.03 -15.86
C VAL A 223 32.42 23.66 -16.87
N THR A 224 31.21 24.11 -16.62
CA THR A 224 30.08 24.03 -17.57
C THR A 224 29.83 25.42 -18.14
N TYR A 225 29.49 25.52 -19.42
CA TYR A 225 29.19 26.80 -20.06
C TYR A 225 27.89 26.72 -20.87
N ASN A 226 27.12 27.80 -20.82
CA ASN A 226 25.91 27.97 -21.61
C ASN A 226 25.99 29.32 -22.33
N GLN A 227 25.66 29.33 -23.62
CA GLN A 227 25.66 30.54 -24.43
C GLN A 227 24.23 31.05 -24.56
N VAL A 228 23.99 32.29 -24.15
CA VAL A 228 22.66 32.90 -24.14
C VAL A 228 22.74 34.27 -24.80
N GLN A 229 21.84 34.52 -25.76
CA GLN A 229 21.67 35.83 -26.36
C GLN A 229 20.94 36.75 -25.36
N THR A 230 21.69 37.54 -24.59
CA THR A 230 21.11 38.42 -23.56
C THR A 230 20.90 39.86 -24.01
N ARG A 231 21.28 40.19 -25.26
CA ARG A 231 21.27 41.53 -25.83
C ARG A 231 20.71 41.51 -27.25
N SER A 232 20.53 42.70 -27.83
CA SER A 232 20.02 42.90 -29.20
C SER A 232 20.69 41.98 -30.23
N ALA A 233 20.02 41.73 -31.35
CA ALA A 233 20.53 40.86 -32.41
C ALA A 233 21.88 41.33 -33.01
N ASP A 234 22.23 42.60 -32.80
CA ASP A 234 23.47 43.21 -33.27
C ASP A 234 24.68 42.95 -32.35
N GLU A 235 24.49 42.34 -31.16
CA GLU A 235 25.56 41.99 -30.23
C GLU A 235 25.80 40.47 -30.18
N PRO A 236 27.07 40.01 -30.04
CA PRO A 236 27.38 38.59 -29.99
C PRO A 236 26.79 37.91 -28.74
N MET A 237 26.61 36.58 -28.81
CA MET A 237 26.09 35.79 -27.69
C MET A 237 26.96 35.92 -26.43
N THR A 238 26.34 35.96 -25.26
CA THR A 238 27.06 35.98 -23.97
C THR A 238 27.27 34.55 -23.49
N THR A 239 28.51 34.19 -23.17
CA THR A 239 28.83 32.86 -22.61
C THR A 239 28.86 32.92 -21.09
N PHE A 240 27.96 32.22 -20.42
CA PHE A 240 27.93 32.06 -18.97
C PHE A 240 28.68 30.78 -18.57
N ALA A 241 29.62 30.88 -17.64
CA ALA A 241 30.41 29.76 -17.16
C ALA A 241 30.21 29.52 -15.66
N TYR A 242 30.14 28.24 -15.27
CA TYR A 242 29.97 27.78 -13.90
C TYR A 242 31.00 26.69 -13.57
N CYS A 243 31.77 26.87 -12.50
CA CYS A 243 32.69 25.86 -12.01
C CYS A 243 31.97 24.85 -11.10
N ASN A 244 31.92 23.59 -11.51
CA ASN A 244 31.30 22.49 -10.77
C ASN A 244 32.04 22.16 -9.46
N ASN A 245 33.29 22.60 -9.29
CA ASN A 245 34.09 22.32 -8.10
C ASN A 245 33.96 23.36 -6.98
N CYS A 246 34.06 24.65 -7.31
CA CYS A 246 34.05 25.73 -6.30
C CYS A 246 32.82 26.64 -6.38
N GLY A 247 31.89 26.37 -7.30
CA GLY A 247 30.67 27.14 -7.49
C GLY A 247 30.86 28.52 -8.11
N HIS A 248 32.08 28.88 -8.55
CA HIS A 248 32.35 30.18 -9.15
C HIS A 248 31.60 30.35 -10.48
N ARG A 249 30.90 31.47 -10.64
CA ARG A 249 30.17 31.86 -11.86
C ARG A 249 30.78 33.11 -12.46
N TRP A 250 30.95 33.13 -13.78
CA TRP A 250 31.43 34.30 -14.53
C TRP A 250 30.85 34.30 -15.95
N LYS A 251 31.04 35.40 -16.70
CA LYS A 251 30.56 35.53 -18.08
C LYS A 251 31.64 36.12 -19.00
N PHE A 252 31.60 35.72 -20.27
CA PHE A 252 32.38 36.30 -21.36
C PHE A 252 31.44 37.13 -22.25
N CYS A 253 31.86 38.34 -22.58
CA CYS A 253 31.18 39.23 -23.52
C CYS A 253 32.00 39.35 -24.79
#